data_AF-A0A7Y3P1L4-F1
#
_entry.id   AF-A0A7Y3P1L4-F1
#
_cell.length_a   1.000
_cell.length_b   1.000
_cell.length_c   1.000
_cell.angle_alpha   90.00
_cell.angle_beta   90.00
_cell.angle_gamma   90.00
#
_symmetry.space_group_name_H-M   'P 1'
#
loop_
_entity.id
_entity.type
_entity.pdbx_description
1 polymer ?
#
loop_
_entity_poly.entity_id
_entity_poly.type
_entity_poly.pdbx_seq_one_letter_code
_entity_poly.pdbx_strand_id
1 'polypeptide(L)' 'MKYLFEIDDRSKTGKNVLPLLKDLSKNGKGIDYLSEEEAEDRFLCMLIKEGLKSGLASKKRVLAKLGISEI' A
#
# COMPACT_ATOMS: atom_id res chain seq x y z
N MET A 1 13.53 8.63 0.61
CA MET A 1 12.87 7.31 0.73
C MET A 1 11.49 7.52 1.35
N LYS A 2 10.49 6.71 0.99
CA LYS A 2 9.12 6.79 1.54
C LYS A 2 8.77 5.43 2.15
N TYR A 3 8.05 5.42 3.25
CA TYR A 3 7.63 4.22 3.98
C TYR A 3 6.11 4.17 4.08
N LEU A 4 5.54 2.97 4.02
CA LEU A 4 4.13 2.71 4.29
C LEU A 4 4.02 2.05 5.67
N PHE A 5 3.19 2.62 6.54
CA PHE A 5 2.92 2.08 7.87
C PHE A 5 1.44 1.81 8.01
N GLU A 6 1.10 0.62 8.51
CA GLU A 6 -0.26 0.28 8.92
C GLU A 6 -0.38 0.49 10.44
N ILE A 7 -1.44 1.15 10.88
CA ILE A 7 -1.65 1.49 12.29
C ILE A 7 -3.04 1.04 12.70
N ASP A 8 -3.09 0.13 13.68
CA ASP A 8 -4.34 -0.27 14.33
C ASP A 8 -4.78 0.78 15.36
N ASP A 9 -5.84 1.53 15.03
CA ASP A 9 -6.44 2.57 15.87
C ASP A 9 -7.21 2.03 17.09
N ARG A 10 -7.40 0.71 17.18
CA ARG A 10 -8.02 0.06 18.35
C ARG A 10 -7.00 -0.22 19.44
N SER A 11 -5.73 -0.38 19.07
CA SER A 11 -4.62 -0.60 20.00
C SER A 11 -4.33 0.65 20.86
N LYS A 12 -3.85 0.44 22.11
CA LYS A 12 -3.43 1.56 22.98
C LYS A 12 -2.34 2.41 22.32
N THR A 13 -1.40 1.77 21.64
CA THR A 13 -0.28 2.43 20.96
C THR A 13 -0.79 3.24 19.76
N GLY A 14 -1.67 2.67 18.94
CA GLY A 14 -2.26 3.36 17.79
C GLY A 14 -3.04 4.61 18.21
N LYS A 15 -3.87 4.52 19.26
CA LYS A 15 -4.61 5.68 19.80
C LYS A 15 -3.71 6.84 20.24
N ASN A 16 -2.50 6.54 20.73
CA ASN A 16 -1.54 7.56 21.15
C ASN A 16 -0.77 8.17 19.98
N VAL A 17 -0.49 7.37 18.93
CA VAL A 17 0.33 7.80 17.79
C VAL A 17 -0.52 8.47 16.71
N LEU A 18 -1.78 8.08 16.53
CA LEU A 18 -2.68 8.63 15.53
C LEU A 18 -2.82 10.17 15.58
N PRO A 19 -2.99 10.80 16.77
CA PRO A 19 -3.13 12.24 16.88
C PRO A 19 -1.86 12.98 16.41
N LEU A 20 -0.67 12.47 16.80
CA LEU A 20 0.61 13.03 16.37
C LEU A 20 0.76 12.99 14.84
N LEU A 21 0.39 11.87 14.22
CA LEU A 21 0.44 11.73 12.76
C LEU A 21 -0.59 12.62 12.06
N LYS A 22 -1.79 12.79 12.64
CA LYS A 22 -2.82 13.70 12.12
C LYS A 22 -2.34 15.14 12.16
N ASP A 23 -1.73 15.57 13.26
CA ASP A 23 -1.20 16.93 13.39
C ASP A 23 -0.02 17.17 12.44
N LEU A 24 0.87 16.20 12.29
CA LEU A 24 1.99 16.26 11.35
C LEU A 24 1.52 16.29 9.89
N SER A 25 0.47 15.56 9.54
CA SER A 25 -0.14 15.60 8.19
C SER A 25 -0.78 16.95 7.89
N LYS A 26 -1.44 17.58 8.87
CA LYS A 26 -2.07 18.91 8.72
C LYS A 26 -1.04 20.04 8.62
N ASN A 27 0.03 19.96 9.40
CA ASN A 27 0.99 21.05 9.56
C ASN A 27 2.26 20.88 8.72
N GLY A 28 2.52 19.68 8.17
CA GLY A 28 3.75 19.34 7.45
C GLY A 28 3.49 18.55 6.17
N LYS A 29 4.16 18.96 5.08
CA LYS A 29 4.22 18.19 3.83
C LYS A 29 5.12 16.96 4.04
N GLY A 30 4.59 15.89 4.61
CA GLY A 30 5.38 14.67 4.87
C GLY A 30 4.60 13.40 5.16
N ILE A 31 3.31 13.52 5.54
CA ILE A 31 2.46 12.38 5.86
C ILE A 31 1.17 12.47 5.03
N ASP A 32 1.02 11.54 4.10
CA ASP A 32 -0.17 11.36 3.29
C ASP A 32 -0.98 10.19 3.89
N TYR A 33 -2.28 10.41 4.09
CA TYR A 33 -3.21 9.31 4.35
C TYR A 33 -3.59 8.70 3.01
N LEU A 34 -3.37 7.40 2.87
CA LEU A 34 -3.77 6.63 1.70
C LEU A 34 -5.03 5.86 2.07
N SER A 35 -5.99 5.83 1.14
CA SER A 35 -7.03 4.79 1.16
C SER A 35 -6.42 3.40 0.97
N GLU A 36 -7.16 2.34 1.30
CA GLU A 36 -6.69 0.96 1.07
C GLU A 36 -6.29 0.73 -0.39
N GLU A 37 -7.10 1.20 -1.35
CA GLU A 37 -6.84 1.06 -2.78
C GLU A 37 -5.54 1.78 -3.20
N GLU A 38 -5.32 3.00 -2.71
CA GLU A 38 -4.08 3.74 -2.99
C GLU A 38 -2.84 3.13 -2.30
N ALA A 39 -3.02 2.47 -1.17
CA ALA A 39 -1.96 1.76 -0.47
C ALA A 39 -1.53 0.51 -1.26
N GLU A 40 -2.50 -0.26 -1.76
CA GLU A 40 -2.25 -1.42 -2.64
C GLU A 40 -1.52 -1.01 -3.92
N ASP A 41 -2.00 0.03 -4.61
CA ASP A 41 -1.40 0.51 -5.85
C ASP A 41 0.05 0.98 -5.66
N ARG A 42 0.32 1.70 -4.57
CA ARG A 42 1.69 2.14 -4.25
C ARG A 42 2.61 0.98 -3.88
N PHE A 43 2.09 0.00 -3.15
CA PHE A 43 2.85 -1.20 -2.81
C PHE A 43 3.19 -2.01 -4.07
N LEU A 44 2.22 -2.18 -4.98
CA LEU A 44 2.44 -2.81 -6.28
C LEU A 44 3.48 -2.06 -7.11
N CYS A 45 3.40 -0.73 -7.16
CA CYS A 45 4.42 0.11 -7.83
C CYS A 45 5.82 -0.06 -7.21
N MET A 46 5.92 -0.23 -5.89
CA MET A 46 7.18 -0.48 -5.20
C MET A 46 7.77 -1.83 -5.61
N LEU A 47 6.96 -2.90 -5.59
CA LEU A 47 7.38 -4.23 -6.03
C LEU A 47 7.88 -4.23 -7.48
N ILE A 48 7.18 -3.52 -8.38
CA ILE A 48 7.59 -3.36 -9.78
C ILE A 48 8.96 -2.66 -9.87
N LYS A 49 9.16 -1.57 -9.12
CA LYS A 49 10.42 -0.81 -9.13
C LYS A 49 11.60 -1.61 -8.59
N GLU A 50 11.36 -2.46 -7.60
CA GLU A 50 12.38 -3.33 -7.00
C GLU A 50 12.61 -4.63 -7.80
N GLY A 51 11.88 -4.82 -8.92
CA GLY A 51 11.96 -6.03 -9.73
C GLY A 51 11.45 -7.28 -9.00
N LEU A 52 10.74 -7.09 -7.88
CA LEU A 52 10.18 -8.15 -7.07
C LEU A 52 8.87 -8.61 -7.71
N LYS A 53 8.81 -9.88 -8.08
CA LYS A 53 7.55 -10.49 -8.52
C LYS A 53 6.62 -10.54 -7.31
N SER A 54 5.44 -9.91 -7.42
CA SER A 54 4.33 -10.23 -6.54
C SER A 54 4.07 -11.73 -6.67
N GLY A 55 4.52 -12.51 -5.68
CA GLY A 55 4.38 -13.97 -5.68
C GLY A 55 2.92 -14.46 -5.69
N LEU A 56 1.96 -13.54 -5.61
CA LEU A 56 0.52 -13.80 -5.56
C LEU A 56 -0.12 -13.91 -6.94
N ALA A 57 0.48 -13.32 -7.98
CA ALA A 57 -0.12 -13.28 -9.31
C ALA A 57 0.39 -14.41 -10.21
N SER A 58 -0.29 -15.55 -10.21
CA SER A 58 -0.09 -16.57 -11.25
C SER A 58 -0.44 -15.98 -12.61
N LYS A 59 0.56 -15.81 -13.50
CA LYS A 59 0.41 -15.30 -14.87
C LYS A 59 -0.77 -15.96 -15.60
N LYS A 60 -0.91 -17.28 -15.47
CA LYS A 60 -2.01 -18.06 -16.04
C LYS A 60 -3.39 -17.62 -15.54
N ARG A 61 -3.54 -17.35 -14.23
CA ARG A 61 -4.81 -16.86 -13.65
C ARG A 61 -5.14 -15.43 -14.07
N VAL A 62 -4.14 -14.57 -14.17
CA VAL A 62 -4.33 -13.17 -14.59
C VAL A 62 -4.73 -13.12 -16.07
N LEU A 63 -4.03 -13.85 -16.94
CA LEU A 63 -4.35 -13.91 -18.37
C LEU A 63 -5.74 -14.52 -18.62
N ALA A 64 -6.11 -15.57 -17.88
CA ALA A 64 -7.46 -16.14 -17.94
C ALA A 64 -8.55 -15.14 -17.52
N LYS A 65 -8.33 -14.33 -16.47
CA LYS A 65 -9.27 -13.26 -16.07
C LYS A 65 -9.39 -12.15 -17.11
N LEU A 66 -8.31 -11.87 -17.84
CA LEU A 66 -8.29 -10.87 -18.91
C LEU A 66 -8.83 -11.40 -20.25
N GLY A 67 -9.27 -12.66 -20.31
CA GLY A 67 -9.76 -13.30 -21.54
C GLY A 67 -8.66 -13.58 -22.57
N ILE A 68 -7.39 -13.47 -22.18
CA ILE A 68 -6.25 -13.69 -23.05
C ILE A 68 -5.83 -15.16 -22.88
N SER A 69 -6.15 -15.99 -23.85
CA SER A 69 -5.68 -17.37 -23.89
C SER A 69 -4.20 -17.36 -24.30
N GLU A 70 -3.30 -17.95 -23.50
CA GLU A 70 -1.94 -18.23 -23.99
C GLU A 70 -2.06 -19.21 -25.17
N ILE A 71 -1.52 -18.81 -26.33
CA ILE A 71 -1.28 -19.69 -27.49
C ILE A 71 -0.07 -20.57 -27.16
#